data_AF-A0A8J7TJY4-F1
#
_entry.id   AF-A0A8J7TJY4-F1
#
_cell.length_a   1.000
_cell.length_b   1.000
_cell.length_c   1.000
_cell.angle_alpha   90.00
_cell.angle_beta   90.00
_cell.angle_gamma   90.00
#
_symmetry.space_group_name_H-M   'P 1'
#
loop_
_entity.id
_entity.type
_entity.pdbx_description
1 polymer ?
#
loop_
_entity_poly.entity_id
_entity_poly.type
_entity_poly.pdbx_seq_one_letter_code
_entity_poly.pdbx_strand_id
1 'polypeptide(L)'
;MAIIAIATGIFVFLLTGAVTNELTHDPGAGVLPGLILGFLAASPLFKLAAQERSNFLHPAPREYNIPAKLAFAKIRDYLAEVSYNYGDKWHVVTADTQSGRITANLRFTDEFTRIEGDARGNIHTRTERLQRFLAVEIQVRPTERGTTIQLDFSPRIEGVYYAACDIIVSDVISRFDSILTDKGRSL
;
A
#
# COMPACT_ATOMS: atom_id res chain seq x y z
N MET A 1 10.00 -4.14 6.15
CA MET A 1 9.78 -4.79 7.47
C MET A 1 9.42 -6.28 7.40
N ALA A 2 8.55 -6.74 6.48
CA ALA A 2 8.18 -8.17 6.39
C ALA A 2 9.35 -9.14 6.14
N ILE A 3 10.32 -8.78 5.28
CA ILE A 3 11.52 -9.61 5.02
C ILE A 3 12.38 -9.75 6.29
N ILE A 4 12.50 -8.69 7.07
CA ILE A 4 13.24 -8.68 8.34
C ILE A 4 12.53 -9.61 9.33
N ALA A 5 11.20 -9.55 9.41
CA ALA A 5 10.41 -10.44 10.27
C ALA A 5 10.63 -11.93 9.94
N ILE A 6 10.64 -12.27 8.65
CA ILE A 6 10.91 -13.63 8.17
C ILE A 6 12.34 -14.05 8.52
N ALA A 7 13.33 -13.19 8.25
CA ALA A 7 14.73 -13.48 8.56
C ALA A 7 14.96 -13.70 10.07
N THR A 8 14.39 -12.85 10.93
CA THR A 8 14.46 -12.99 12.38
C THR A 8 13.79 -14.28 12.86
N GLY A 9 12.60 -14.62 12.32
CA GLY A 9 11.90 -15.86 12.67
C GLY A 9 12.68 -17.11 12.28
N ILE A 10 13.25 -17.14 11.07
CA ILE A 10 14.12 -18.25 10.60
C ILE A 10 15.37 -18.36 11.47
N PHE A 11 16.00 -17.23 11.79
CA PHE A 11 17.20 -17.21 12.63
C PHE A 11 16.93 -17.81 14.01
N VAL A 12 15.84 -17.40 14.68
CA VAL A 12 15.45 -17.93 16.00
C VAL A 12 15.07 -19.41 15.93
N PHE A 13 14.39 -19.84 14.86
CA PHE A 13 14.08 -21.25 14.60
C PHE A 13 15.37 -22.09 14.50
N LEU A 14 16.33 -21.69 13.67
CA LEU A 14 17.59 -22.42 13.48
C LEU A 14 18.44 -22.43 14.74
N LEU A 15 18.50 -21.32 15.48
CA LEU A 15 19.26 -21.21 16.72
C LEU A 15 18.67 -22.12 17.80
N THR A 16 17.34 -22.14 17.94
CA THR A 16 16.65 -23.03 18.90
C THR A 16 16.87 -24.49 18.53
N GLY A 17 16.77 -24.84 17.23
CA GLY A 17 17.03 -26.18 16.73
C GLY A 17 18.46 -26.65 17.00
N ALA A 18 19.45 -25.78 16.82
CA ALA A 18 20.85 -26.09 17.11
C ALA A 18 21.08 -26.38 18.60
N VAL A 19 20.60 -25.50 19.49
CA VAL A 19 20.79 -25.63 20.95
C VAL A 19 20.08 -26.86 21.51
N THR A 20 18.85 -27.12 21.08
CA THR A 20 18.07 -28.28 21.56
C THR A 20 18.62 -29.61 21.05
N ASN A 21 19.12 -29.66 19.82
CA ASN A 21 19.80 -30.84 19.28
C ASN A 21 21.09 -31.15 20.06
N GLU A 22 21.88 -30.13 20.42
CA GLU A 22 23.07 -30.32 21.27
C GLU A 22 22.73 -30.84 22.67
N LEU A 23 21.60 -30.41 23.26
CA LEU A 23 21.19 -30.82 24.60
C LEU A 23 20.49 -32.20 24.66
N THR A 24 19.78 -32.59 23.62
CA THR A 24 18.93 -33.80 23.63
C THR A 24 19.45 -34.94 22.76
N HIS A 25 20.45 -34.67 21.90
CA HIS A 25 20.96 -35.61 20.89
C HIS A 25 19.88 -36.24 19.98
N ASP A 26 18.69 -35.61 19.92
CA ASP A 26 17.61 -36.00 19.04
C ASP A 26 17.41 -34.90 17.97
N PRO A 27 17.65 -35.20 16.68
CA PRO A 27 17.53 -34.22 15.61
C PRO A 27 16.10 -33.67 15.41
N GLY A 28 15.08 -34.33 15.96
CA GLY A 28 13.68 -33.89 15.86
C GLY A 28 13.21 -32.98 17.00
N ALA A 29 13.86 -33.02 18.16
CA ALA A 29 13.37 -32.38 19.39
C ALA A 29 13.31 -30.85 19.31
N GLY A 30 14.15 -30.25 18.46
CA GLY A 30 14.26 -28.79 18.31
C GLY A 30 13.29 -28.12 17.36
N VAL A 31 12.62 -28.89 16.49
CA VAL A 31 11.82 -28.34 15.39
C VAL A 31 10.59 -27.62 15.91
N LEU A 32 9.82 -28.27 16.78
CA LEU A 32 8.57 -27.72 17.31
C LEU A 32 8.78 -26.50 18.25
N PRO A 33 9.68 -26.55 19.25
CA PRO A 33 9.97 -25.36 20.07
C PRO A 33 10.62 -24.23 19.25
N GLY A 34 11.47 -24.56 18.27
CA GLY A 34 12.03 -23.56 17.36
C GLY A 34 10.98 -22.84 16.54
N LEU A 35 9.95 -23.54 16.05
CA LEU A 35 8.88 -22.92 15.25
C LEU A 35 8.06 -21.96 16.09
N ILE A 36 7.73 -22.36 17.32
CA ILE A 36 6.96 -21.52 18.26
C ILE A 36 7.76 -20.26 18.61
N LEU A 37 9.03 -20.40 18.98
CA LEU A 37 9.89 -19.26 19.33
C LEU A 37 10.17 -18.35 18.13
N GLY A 38 10.40 -18.93 16.95
CA GLY A 38 10.56 -18.18 15.71
C GLY A 38 9.32 -17.37 15.35
N PHE A 39 8.13 -17.95 15.50
CA PHE A 39 6.86 -17.24 15.28
C PHE A 39 6.66 -16.11 16.30
N LEU A 40 6.89 -16.37 17.59
CA LEU A 40 6.75 -15.36 18.64
C LEU A 40 7.70 -14.18 18.42
N ALA A 41 8.96 -14.47 18.06
CA ALA A 41 9.97 -13.46 17.77
C ALA A 41 9.64 -12.63 16.51
N ALA A 42 9.05 -13.26 15.48
CA ALA A 42 8.65 -12.56 14.26
C ALA A 42 7.34 -11.76 14.41
N SER A 43 6.46 -12.15 15.34
CA SER A 43 5.13 -11.55 15.51
C SER A 43 5.09 -10.02 15.71
N PRO A 44 5.94 -9.37 16.54
CA PRO A 44 5.91 -7.92 16.68
C PRO A 44 6.32 -7.20 15.38
N LEU A 45 7.24 -7.78 14.60
CA LEU A 45 7.71 -7.20 13.35
C LEU A 45 6.63 -7.26 12.26
N PHE A 46 5.84 -8.34 12.20
CA PHE A 46 4.68 -8.42 11.31
C PHE A 46 3.58 -7.42 11.70
N LYS A 47 3.31 -7.24 13.00
CA LYS A 47 2.36 -6.22 13.48
C LYS A 47 2.81 -4.82 13.06
N LEU A 48 4.09 -4.51 13.22
CA LEU A 48 4.65 -3.22 12.85
C LEU A 48 4.60 -3.00 11.32
N ALA A 49 4.91 -4.01 10.52
CA ALA A 49 4.76 -3.94 9.06
C ALA A 49 3.30 -3.70 8.62
N ALA A 50 2.33 -4.34 9.29
CA ALA A 50 0.91 -4.12 9.03
C ALA A 50 0.47 -2.70 9.43
N GLN A 51 1.01 -2.18 10.54
CA GLN A 51 0.73 -0.82 10.99
C GLN A 51 1.32 0.23 10.04
N GLU A 52 2.56 0.07 9.59
CA GLU A 52 3.19 0.93 8.58
C GLU A 52 2.36 0.96 7.30
N ARG A 53 1.88 -0.20 6.86
CA ARG A 53 0.99 -0.29 5.70
C ARG A 53 -0.31 0.46 5.93
N SER A 54 -0.95 0.25 7.09
CA SER A 54 -2.18 0.94 7.45
C SER A 54 -1.98 2.45 7.42
N ASN A 55 -0.88 2.94 7.99
CA ASN A 55 -0.53 4.36 7.99
C ASN A 55 -0.22 4.90 6.58
N PHE A 56 0.32 4.07 5.69
CA PHE A 56 0.56 4.44 4.30
C PHE A 56 -0.75 4.57 3.50
N LEU A 57 -1.70 3.66 3.72
CA LEU A 57 -3.01 3.68 3.07
C LEU A 57 -3.94 4.74 3.67
N HIS A 58 -3.73 5.08 4.94
CA HIS A 58 -4.50 6.05 5.70
C HIS A 58 -3.55 7.10 6.30
N PRO A 59 -2.93 7.96 5.46
CA PRO A 59 -2.03 8.99 5.94
C PRO A 59 -2.77 9.95 6.88
N ALA A 60 -2.03 10.46 7.87
CA ALA A 60 -2.56 11.45 8.81
C ALA A 60 -3.11 12.67 8.06
N PRO A 61 -4.22 13.27 8.54
CA PRO A 61 -4.79 14.46 7.91
C PRO A 61 -3.78 15.59 7.81
N ARG A 62 -3.69 16.22 6.64
CA ARG A 62 -2.74 17.31 6.36
C ARG A 62 -3.46 18.65 6.29
N GLU A 63 -2.83 19.68 6.84
CA GLU A 63 -3.33 21.05 6.79
C GLU A 63 -2.68 21.83 5.65
N TYR A 64 -3.52 22.53 4.88
CA TYR A 64 -3.11 23.39 3.78
C TYR A 64 -3.67 24.79 3.96
N ASN A 65 -2.88 25.79 3.60
CA ASN A 65 -3.27 27.19 3.65
C ASN A 65 -3.98 27.63 2.36
N ILE A 66 -5.07 26.95 2.02
CA ILE A 66 -5.93 27.27 0.87
C ILE A 66 -7.42 27.13 1.24
N PRO A 67 -8.34 27.83 0.55
CA PRO A 67 -9.77 27.69 0.79
C PRO A 67 -10.30 26.29 0.41
N ALA A 68 -11.24 25.75 1.21
CA ALA A 68 -11.83 24.41 1.01
C ALA A 68 -12.43 24.19 -0.37
N LYS A 69 -13.14 25.19 -0.89
CA LYS A 69 -13.74 25.11 -2.23
C LYS A 69 -12.69 25.01 -3.34
N LEU A 70 -11.57 25.74 -3.20
CA LEU A 70 -10.48 25.72 -4.17
C LEU A 70 -9.71 24.39 -4.11
N ALA A 71 -9.44 23.91 -2.90
CA ALA A 71 -8.80 22.61 -2.67
C ALA A 71 -9.61 21.47 -3.29
N PHE A 72 -10.93 21.47 -3.05
CA PHE A 72 -11.85 20.48 -3.59
C PHE A 72 -11.87 20.48 -5.12
N ALA A 73 -11.94 21.66 -5.74
CA ALA A 73 -11.92 21.80 -7.19
C ALA A 73 -10.61 21.25 -7.78
N LYS A 74 -9.46 21.68 -7.24
CA LYS A 74 -8.14 21.22 -7.68
C LYS A 74 -7.98 19.69 -7.61
N ILE A 75 -8.42 19.07 -6.51
CA ILE A 75 -8.35 17.62 -6.32
C ILE A 75 -9.22 16.89 -7.33
N ARG A 76 -10.46 17.37 -7.53
CA ARG A 76 -11.39 16.77 -8.49
C ARG A 76 -10.86 16.88 -9.92
N ASP A 77 -10.34 18.04 -10.29
CA ASP A 77 -9.83 18.28 -11.64
C ASP A 77 -8.58 17.42 -11.91
N TYR A 78 -7.67 17.27 -10.93
CA TYR A 78 -6.55 16.32 -11.03
C TYR A 78 -7.01 14.87 -11.25
N LEU A 79 -8.00 14.40 -10.48
CA LEU A 79 -8.52 13.03 -10.62
C LEU A 79 -9.14 12.80 -12.01
N ALA A 80 -9.72 13.82 -12.64
CA ALA A 80 -10.29 13.73 -13.98
C ALA A 80 -9.23 13.73 -15.10
N GLU A 81 -8.12 14.43 -14.89
CA GLU A 81 -7.04 14.56 -15.87
C GLU A 81 -6.05 13.39 -15.85
N VAL A 82 -5.76 12.85 -14.68
CA VAL A 82 -4.72 11.82 -14.55
C VAL A 82 -5.14 10.52 -15.25
N SER A 83 -4.25 10.03 -16.11
CA SER A 83 -4.36 8.75 -16.80
C SER A 83 -3.13 7.90 -16.54
N TYR A 84 -3.33 6.63 -16.26
CA TYR A 84 -2.28 5.65 -16.07
C TYR A 84 -2.04 4.86 -17.37
N ASN A 85 -1.17 3.86 -17.28
CA ASN A 85 -0.91 2.92 -18.36
C ASN A 85 -2.22 2.40 -18.96
N TYR A 86 -2.24 2.19 -20.27
CA TYR A 86 -3.40 1.72 -21.02
C TYR A 86 -4.61 2.69 -21.03
N GLY A 87 -4.42 3.95 -20.59
CA GLY A 87 -5.48 4.95 -20.59
C GLY A 87 -6.47 4.78 -19.43
N ASP A 88 -6.11 4.00 -18.41
CA ASP A 88 -6.90 3.79 -17.21
C ASP A 88 -7.01 5.10 -16.42
N LYS A 89 -8.24 5.51 -16.06
CA LYS A 89 -8.54 6.79 -15.39
C LYS A 89 -9.31 6.56 -14.10
N TRP A 90 -9.25 7.53 -13.18
CA TRP A 90 -10.12 7.52 -12.02
C TRP A 90 -11.56 7.80 -12.41
N HIS A 91 -12.46 6.96 -11.93
CA HIS A 91 -13.88 7.16 -11.99
C HIS A 91 -14.36 7.79 -10.67
N VAL A 92 -14.70 9.07 -10.70
CA VAL A 92 -15.28 9.78 -9.55
C VAL A 92 -16.72 9.29 -9.36
N VAL A 93 -16.98 8.55 -8.28
CA VAL A 93 -18.30 7.97 -7.96
C VAL A 93 -19.18 9.02 -7.29
N THR A 94 -18.62 9.77 -6.34
CA THR A 94 -19.31 10.84 -5.62
C THR A 94 -18.37 12.01 -5.44
N ALA A 95 -18.90 13.22 -5.63
CA ALA A 95 -18.20 14.47 -5.36
C ALA A 95 -19.21 15.42 -4.71
N ASP A 96 -19.33 15.36 -3.39
CA ASP A 96 -20.24 16.21 -2.64
C ASP A 96 -19.50 17.43 -2.08
N THR A 97 -19.84 18.60 -2.63
CA THR A 97 -19.28 19.88 -2.22
C THR A 97 -19.77 20.36 -0.86
N GLN A 98 -20.89 19.85 -0.35
CA GLN A 98 -21.44 20.25 0.94
C GLN A 98 -20.75 19.51 2.09
N SER A 99 -20.59 18.18 1.97
CA SER A 99 -19.85 17.38 2.95
C SER A 99 -18.33 17.39 2.73
N GLY A 100 -17.86 17.91 1.60
CA GLY A 100 -16.44 17.95 1.24
C GLY A 100 -15.84 16.57 0.95
N ARG A 101 -16.67 15.59 0.56
CA ARG A 101 -16.27 14.21 0.33
C ARG A 101 -16.16 13.90 -1.17
N ILE A 102 -15.04 13.31 -1.58
CA ILE A 102 -14.82 12.78 -2.93
C ILE A 102 -14.51 11.29 -2.80
N THR A 103 -15.26 10.45 -3.52
CA THR A 103 -14.95 9.02 -3.64
C THR A 103 -14.62 8.72 -5.09
N ALA A 104 -13.46 8.15 -5.35
CA ALA A 104 -13.03 7.77 -6.69
C ALA A 104 -12.50 6.34 -6.73
N ASN A 105 -12.78 5.65 -7.83
CA ASN A 105 -12.33 4.29 -8.08
C ASN A 105 -11.43 4.26 -9.30
N LEU A 106 -10.30 3.58 -9.20
CA LEU A 106 -9.40 3.30 -10.30
C LEU A 106 -9.41 1.80 -10.55
N ARG A 107 -9.69 1.42 -11.79
CA ARG A 107 -9.39 0.09 -12.31
C ARG A 107 -8.19 0.24 -13.21
N PHE A 108 -7.08 -0.40 -12.85
CA PHE A 108 -5.86 -0.33 -13.64
C PHE A 108 -5.35 -1.72 -13.99
N THR A 109 -4.74 -1.82 -15.16
CA THR A 109 -4.10 -3.06 -15.62
C THR A 109 -2.61 -2.99 -15.36
N ASP A 110 -2.07 -3.98 -14.66
CA ASP A 110 -0.63 -4.10 -14.46
C ASP A 110 -0.07 -5.38 -15.10
N GLU A 111 1.18 -5.31 -15.53
CA GLU A 111 1.89 -6.44 -16.11
C GLU A 111 2.65 -7.17 -15.01
N PHE A 112 2.28 -8.43 -14.78
CA PHE A 112 2.94 -9.30 -13.83
C PHE A 112 3.73 -10.38 -14.60
N THR A 113 5.04 -10.44 -14.37
CA THR A 113 5.88 -11.51 -14.88
C THR A 113 5.73 -12.74 -13.98
N ARG A 114 5.02 -13.76 -14.47
CA ARG A 114 4.93 -15.06 -13.82
C ARG A 114 6.08 -15.96 -14.30
N ILE A 115 6.75 -16.60 -13.35
CA ILE A 115 7.78 -17.59 -13.63
C ILE A 115 7.09 -18.97 -13.62
N GLU A 116 7.04 -19.64 -14.76
CA GLU A 116 6.47 -20.98 -14.91
C GLU A 116 7.58 -21.98 -15.26
N GLY A 117 7.54 -23.14 -14.61
CA GLY A 117 8.42 -24.27 -14.93
C GLY A 117 7.73 -25.19 -15.92
N ASP A 118 8.39 -25.47 -17.04
CA ASP A 118 7.95 -26.50 -17.98
C ASP A 118 8.23 -27.90 -17.41
N ALA A 119 7.48 -28.92 -17.86
CA ALA A 119 7.63 -30.33 -17.43
C ALA A 119 9.03 -30.91 -17.71
N ARG A 120 9.84 -30.23 -18.52
CA ARG A 120 11.24 -30.53 -18.83
C ARG A 120 12.27 -29.83 -17.90
N GLY A 121 11.80 -29.08 -16.91
CA GLY A 121 12.66 -28.36 -15.94
C GLY A 121 13.16 -26.99 -16.42
N ASN A 122 12.71 -26.53 -17.59
CA ASN A 122 13.07 -25.21 -18.11
C ASN A 122 12.18 -24.12 -17.51
N ILE A 123 12.81 -23.07 -17.01
CA ILE A 123 12.13 -21.90 -16.41
C ILE A 123 11.84 -20.90 -17.52
N HIS A 124 10.57 -20.55 -17.70
CA HIS A 124 10.13 -19.54 -18.66
C HIS A 124 9.37 -18.43 -17.93
N THR A 125 9.59 -17.18 -18.36
CA THR A 125 8.87 -16.02 -17.85
C THR A 125 7.72 -15.67 -18.79
N ARG A 126 6.48 -15.74 -18.30
CA ARG A 126 5.29 -15.29 -19.02
C ARG A 126 4.79 -13.98 -18.42
N THR A 127 4.61 -12.96 -19.25
CA THR A 127 3.95 -11.72 -18.84
C THR A 127 2.44 -11.92 -18.92
N GLU A 128 1.76 -11.77 -17.79
CA GLU A 128 0.31 -11.80 -17.68
C GLU A 128 -0.20 -10.42 -17.26
N ARG A 129 -1.37 -10.04 -17.77
CA ARG A 129 -2.02 -8.78 -17.43
C ARG A 129 -3.06 -9.05 -16.34
N LEU A 130 -2.90 -8.39 -15.20
CA LEU A 130 -3.83 -8.48 -14.08
C LEU A 130 -4.54 -7.15 -13.90
N GLN A 131 -5.87 -7.20 -13.81
CA GLN A 131 -6.65 -6.04 -13.43
C GLN A 131 -6.62 -5.90 -11.91
N ARG A 132 -6.42 -4.67 -11.45
CA ARG A 132 -6.41 -4.32 -10.04
C ARG A 132 -7.33 -3.14 -9.79
N PHE A 133 -7.83 -3.05 -8.57
CA PHE A 133 -8.76 -2.01 -8.17
C PHE A 133 -8.21 -1.23 -6.98
N LEU A 134 -8.33 0.08 -7.05
CA LEU A 134 -7.95 0.99 -5.98
C LEU A 134 -9.09 1.99 -5.80
N ALA A 135 -9.66 2.04 -4.60
CA ALA A 135 -10.59 3.10 -4.23
C ALA A 135 -9.84 4.14 -3.39
N VAL A 136 -10.21 5.41 -3.55
CA VAL A 136 -9.75 6.50 -2.69
C VAL A 136 -10.96 7.27 -2.20
N GLU A 137 -10.98 7.52 -0.90
CA GLU A 137 -11.91 8.42 -0.25
C GLU A 137 -11.12 9.63 0.24
N ILE A 138 -11.59 10.82 -0.13
CA ILE A 138 -10.95 12.09 0.19
C ILE A 138 -11.97 12.90 0.96
N GLN A 139 -11.57 13.38 2.13
CA GLN A 139 -12.38 14.27 2.94
C GLN A 139 -11.68 15.61 3.13
N VAL A 140 -12.32 16.66 2.61
CA VAL A 140 -11.86 18.05 2.72
C VAL A 140 -12.69 18.73 3.80
N ARG A 141 -12.06 19.14 4.90
CA ARG A 141 -12.71 19.87 5.99
C ARG A 141 -12.13 21.30 6.07
N PRO A 142 -12.98 22.33 6.20
CA PRO A 142 -12.50 23.68 6.48
C PRO A 142 -12.01 23.78 7.94
N THR A 143 -10.94 24.54 8.14
CA THR A 143 -10.36 24.84 9.45
C THR A 143 -10.13 26.36 9.56
N GLU A 144 -9.98 26.91 10.77
CA GLU A 144 -9.84 28.37 10.97
C GLU A 144 -8.65 28.98 10.21
N ARG A 145 -7.61 28.19 9.96
CA ARG A 145 -6.37 28.62 9.29
C ARG A 145 -6.26 28.16 7.83
N GLY A 146 -7.25 27.43 7.31
CA GLY A 146 -7.19 26.86 5.98
C GLY A 146 -8.06 25.61 5.80
N THR A 147 -7.45 24.52 5.39
CA THR A 147 -8.14 23.27 5.04
C THR A 147 -7.39 22.05 5.52
N THR A 148 -8.12 21.11 6.11
CA THR A 148 -7.61 19.79 6.45
C THR A 148 -8.08 18.78 5.41
N ILE A 149 -7.16 18.03 4.82
CA ILE A 149 -7.47 16.98 3.85
C ILE A 149 -7.04 15.64 4.44
N GLN A 150 -8.00 14.72 4.51
CA GLN A 150 -7.79 13.32 4.87
C GLN A 150 -7.95 12.47 3.61
N LEU A 151 -7.02 11.54 3.42
CA LEU A 151 -6.99 10.61 2.29
C LEU A 151 -7.06 9.20 2.86
N ASP A 152 -7.96 8.40 2.33
CA ASP A 152 -8.16 7.01 2.73
C ASP A 152 -8.16 6.13 1.48
N PHE A 153 -7.10 5.34 1.30
CA PHE A 153 -6.95 4.43 0.17
C PHE A 153 -7.42 3.02 0.54
N SER A 154 -8.28 2.43 -0.29
CA SER A 154 -8.76 1.06 -0.13
C SER A 154 -8.41 0.24 -1.38
N PRO A 155 -7.25 -0.45 -1.37
CA PRO A 155 -6.87 -1.33 -2.46
C PRO A 155 -7.69 -2.63 -2.40
N ARG A 156 -8.29 -3.00 -3.53
CA ARG A 156 -8.86 -4.34 -3.76
C ARG A 156 -7.98 -5.05 -4.78
N ILE A 157 -7.03 -5.82 -4.24
CA ILE A 157 -6.04 -6.52 -5.05
C ILE A 157 -6.54 -7.96 -5.26
N GLU A 158 -6.70 -8.34 -6.52
CA GLU A 158 -6.81 -9.74 -6.91
C GLU A 158 -5.37 -10.29 -7.04
N GLY A 159 -4.96 -11.17 -6.12
CA GLY A 159 -3.67 -11.87 -6.17
C GLY A 159 -2.70 -11.61 -5.00
N VAL A 160 -1.47 -12.13 -5.13
CA VAL A 160 -0.45 -12.17 -4.05
C VAL A 160 0.36 -10.87 -3.95
N TYR A 161 0.31 -10.01 -4.98
CA TYR A 161 1.15 -8.80 -5.06
C TYR A 161 0.53 -7.59 -4.35
N TYR A 162 0.65 -7.57 -3.03
CA TYR A 162 0.01 -6.59 -2.16
C TYR A 162 0.57 -5.14 -2.25
N ALA A 163 1.77 -4.96 -2.81
CA ALA A 163 2.45 -3.68 -3.03
C ALA A 163 2.20 -3.06 -4.41
N ALA A 164 1.36 -3.71 -5.23
CA ALA A 164 0.96 -3.27 -6.57
C ALA A 164 0.55 -1.80 -6.68
N CYS A 165 -0.18 -1.32 -5.69
CA CYS A 165 -0.80 0.01 -5.71
C CYS A 165 0.11 1.10 -5.14
N ASP A 166 1.28 0.75 -4.60
CA ASP A 166 2.09 1.66 -3.78
C ASP A 166 2.65 2.81 -4.60
N ILE A 167 3.03 2.54 -5.85
CA ILE A 167 3.51 3.54 -6.80
C ILE A 167 2.40 4.55 -7.09
N ILE A 168 1.17 4.07 -7.33
CA ILE A 168 0.02 4.93 -7.62
C ILE A 168 -0.35 5.77 -6.39
N VAL A 169 -0.42 5.16 -5.20
CA VAL A 169 -0.75 5.87 -3.95
C VAL A 169 0.29 6.95 -3.64
N SER A 170 1.58 6.63 -3.76
CA SER A 170 2.65 7.60 -3.51
C SER A 170 2.68 8.75 -4.51
N ASP A 171 2.44 8.48 -5.81
CA ASP A 171 2.32 9.53 -6.82
C ASP A 171 1.11 10.43 -6.55
N VAL A 172 -0.07 9.86 -6.26
CA VAL A 172 -1.28 10.66 -5.93
C VAL A 172 -1.05 11.56 -4.72
N ILE A 173 -0.45 11.04 -3.64
CA ILE A 173 -0.14 11.84 -2.44
C ILE A 173 0.82 12.98 -2.79
N SER A 174 1.91 12.68 -3.50
CA SER A 174 2.91 13.68 -3.90
C SER A 174 2.32 14.75 -4.83
N ARG A 175 1.41 14.35 -5.72
CA ARG A 175 0.76 15.27 -6.67
C ARG A 175 -0.23 16.17 -5.96
N PHE A 176 -1.03 15.64 -5.04
CA PHE A 176 -1.88 16.45 -4.19
C PHE A 176 -1.08 17.46 -3.38
N ASP A 177 0.02 17.05 -2.74
CA ASP A 177 0.89 17.99 -2.03
C ASP A 177 1.36 19.11 -2.95
N SER A 178 1.79 18.78 -4.17
CA SER A 178 2.28 19.78 -5.12
C SER A 178 1.19 20.76 -5.55
N ILE A 179 -0.01 20.27 -5.89
CA ILE A 179 -1.12 21.08 -6.41
C ILE A 179 -1.74 21.98 -5.32
N LEU A 180 -1.75 21.50 -4.08
CA LEU A 180 -2.33 22.20 -2.94
C LEU A 180 -1.35 23.20 -2.31
N THR A 181 -0.04 22.94 -2.41
CA THR A 181 1.00 23.86 -1.95
C THR A 181 1.32 24.93 -2.98
N ASP A 182 1.12 24.64 -4.28
CA ASP A 182 1.30 25.63 -5.34
C ASP A 182 0.23 26.73 -5.23
N LYS A 183 0.62 27.81 -4.52
CA LYS A 183 -0.06 29.10 -4.50
C LYS A 183 0.02 29.66 -5.91
N GLY A 184 -0.97 29.27 -6.73
CA GLY A 184 -1.26 29.77 -8.07
C GLY A 184 -0.17 30.59 -8.73
N ARG A 185 0.51 30.02 -9.73
CA ARG A 185 0.82 30.80 -10.93
C ARG A 185 -0.51 31.23 -11.56
N SER A 186 -1.05 32.34 -11.08
CA SER A 186 -1.97 33.17 -11.85
C SER A 186 -1.17 33.74 -13.02
N LEU A 187 -1.50 33.30 -14.23
CA LEU A 187 -1.37 34.12 -15.44
C LEU A 187 -2.76 34.67 -15.76
#